data_AF-A0A9P7ZS09-F1
#
_entry.id   AF-A0A9P7ZS09-F1
#
_cell.length_a   1.000
_cell.length_b   1.000
_cell.length_c   1.000
_cell.angle_alpha   90.00
_cell.angle_beta   90.00
_cell.angle_gamma   90.00
#
_symmetry.space_group_name_H-M   'P 1'
#
loop_
_entity.id
_entity.type
_entity.pdbx_description
1 polymer ?
#
loop_
_entity_poly.entity_id
_entity_poly.type
_entity_poly.pdbx_seq_one_letter_code
_entity_poly.pdbx_strand_id
1 'polypeptide(L)'
;MDRKQANDNLMDTHDRLIAEILTRYRNILNLTTLQATRDTDDLEIHNAATDNPSSIAVTGISLKMEFDALYSSIKELLTLSRRMKELWVFGPLGGRESQGMEERVRDDVKRVGELLGDIEGGRAKETAEAMGGSWELKKDEEVKGVEA
;
A
#
# COMPACT_ATOMS: atom_id res chain seq x y z
N MET A 1 -20.84 -0.90 -18.70
CA MET A 1 -21.07 -0.53 -17.29
C MET A 1 -20.49 0.84 -17.08
N ASP A 2 -21.31 1.76 -16.57
CA ASP A 2 -21.08 3.20 -16.60
C ASP A 2 -19.94 3.67 -15.68
N ARG A 3 -19.11 4.57 -16.22
CA ARG A 3 -17.89 5.14 -15.61
C ARG A 3 -18.11 5.73 -14.21
N LYS A 4 -19.32 6.25 -13.94
CA LYS A 4 -19.71 6.76 -12.62
C LYS A 4 -19.84 5.66 -11.59
N GLN A 5 -20.43 4.53 -11.95
CA GLN A 5 -20.70 3.44 -11.03
C GLN A 5 -19.42 2.79 -10.50
N ALA A 6 -18.37 2.68 -11.31
CA ALA A 6 -17.07 2.17 -10.86
C ALA A 6 -16.33 3.14 -9.90
N ASN A 7 -16.46 4.46 -10.11
CA ASN A 7 -15.85 5.48 -9.25
C ASN A 7 -16.63 5.67 -7.94
N ASP A 8 -17.96 5.72 -8.01
CA ASP A 8 -18.83 5.83 -6.83
C ASP A 8 -18.59 4.62 -5.91
N ASN A 9 -18.48 3.40 -6.47
CA ASN A 9 -18.12 2.20 -5.72
C ASN A 9 -16.75 2.29 -5.03
N LEU A 10 -15.77 3.01 -5.60
CA LEU A 10 -14.43 3.13 -5.02
C LEU A 10 -14.44 4.03 -3.78
N MET A 11 -15.16 5.16 -3.87
CA MET A 11 -15.32 6.08 -2.75
C MET A 11 -16.15 5.46 -1.63
N ASP A 12 -17.24 4.77 -1.97
CA ASP A 12 -18.05 4.03 -1.00
C ASP A 12 -17.22 2.94 -0.29
N THR A 13 -16.33 2.27 -1.04
CA THR A 13 -15.41 1.28 -0.47
C THR A 13 -14.38 1.93 0.45
N HIS A 14 -13.84 3.09 0.07
CA HIS A 14 -12.92 3.86 0.91
C HIS A 14 -13.56 4.25 2.24
N ASP A 15 -14.75 4.85 2.19
CA ASP A 15 -15.43 5.36 3.38
C ASP A 15 -15.83 4.22 4.32
N ARG A 16 -16.30 3.09 3.75
CA ARG A 16 -16.54 1.86 4.51
C ARG A 16 -15.28 1.37 5.22
N LEU A 17 -14.14 1.31 4.52
CA LEU A 17 -12.89 0.80 5.09
C LEU A 17 -12.35 1.71 6.20
N ILE A 18 -12.43 3.04 6.03
CA ILE A 18 -12.06 3.98 7.10
C ILE A 18 -12.96 3.80 8.32
N ALA A 19 -14.27 3.72 8.12
CA ALA A 19 -15.21 3.51 9.21
C ALA A 19 -14.94 2.19 9.95
N GLU A 20 -14.66 1.11 9.23
CA GLU A 20 -14.28 -0.18 9.81
C GLU A 20 -12.98 -0.09 10.62
N ILE A 21 -11.93 0.54 10.07
CA ILE A 21 -10.64 0.72 10.75
C ILE A 21 -10.81 1.48 12.07
N LEU A 22 -11.51 2.61 12.04
CA LEU A 22 -11.74 3.44 13.23
C LEU A 22 -12.60 2.71 14.26
N THR A 23 -13.63 1.99 13.82
CA THR A 23 -14.52 1.22 14.70
C THR A 23 -13.76 0.09 15.39
N ARG A 24 -12.96 -0.67 14.65
CA ARG A 24 -12.15 -1.77 15.21
C ARG A 24 -11.09 -1.27 16.17
N TYR A 25 -10.41 -0.17 15.83
CA TYR A 25 -9.44 0.44 16.73
C TYR A 25 -10.08 0.87 18.05
N ARG A 26 -11.29 1.47 17.99
CA ARG A 26 -12.07 1.78 19.20
C ARG A 26 -12.45 0.51 19.99
N ASN A 27 -12.87 -0.56 19.32
CA ASN A 27 -13.19 -1.83 19.99
C ASN A 27 -11.97 -2.41 20.71
N ILE A 28 -10.80 -2.39 20.07
CA ILE A 28 -9.53 -2.80 20.68
C ILE A 28 -9.26 -1.98 21.93
N LEU A 29 -9.34 -0.65 21.85
CA LEU A 29 -9.14 0.23 23.01
C LEU A 29 -10.14 -0.05 24.14
N ASN A 30 -11.41 -0.32 23.82
CA ASN A 30 -12.40 -0.69 24.82
C ASN A 30 -12.04 -2.03 25.49
N LEU A 31 -11.64 -3.03 24.71
CA LEU A 31 -11.26 -4.36 25.23
C LEU A 31 -10.00 -4.32 26.09
N THR A 32 -9.04 -3.43 25.78
CA THR A 32 -7.81 -3.27 26.56
C THR A 32 -8.02 -2.39 27.80
N THR A 33 -8.78 -1.31 27.71
CA THR A 33 -9.11 -0.47 28.88
C THR A 33 -9.98 -1.22 29.88
N LEU A 34 -10.95 -2.02 29.42
CA LEU A 34 -11.68 -2.96 30.27
C LEU A 34 -10.78 -3.98 30.97
N GLN A 35 -9.57 -4.25 30.46
CA GLN A 35 -8.57 -5.08 31.14
C GLN A 35 -7.69 -4.25 32.09
N ALA A 36 -7.22 -3.08 31.67
CA ALA A 36 -6.31 -2.23 32.46
C ALA A 36 -6.98 -1.56 33.68
N THR A 37 -8.27 -1.21 33.60
CA THR A 37 -9.03 -0.71 34.76
C THR A 37 -9.25 -1.80 35.82
N ARG A 38 -9.09 -3.09 35.48
CA ARG A 38 -9.14 -4.19 36.46
C ARG A 38 -7.88 -4.29 37.30
N ASP A 39 -6.71 -3.96 36.74
CA ASP A 39 -5.42 -4.06 37.42
C ASP A 39 -5.15 -2.87 38.36
N THR A 40 -5.98 -1.82 38.32
CA THR A 40 -5.77 -0.56 39.05
C THR A 40 -6.86 -0.24 40.10
N ASP A 41 -8.04 -0.88 40.03
CA ASP A 41 -9.09 -0.69 41.03
C ASP A 41 -8.90 -1.61 42.24
N ASP A 42 -8.07 -1.15 43.18
CA ASP A 42 -8.07 -1.57 44.59
C ASP A 42 -9.29 -0.99 45.37
N LEU A 43 -10.36 -0.57 44.68
CA LEU A 43 -11.53 0.09 45.28
C LEU A 43 -12.87 -0.51 44.81
N GLU A 44 -13.23 -1.64 45.43
CA GLU A 44 -14.58 -2.00 45.92
C GLU A 44 -15.84 -1.73 45.06
N ILE A 45 -15.76 -1.70 43.72
CA ILE A 45 -16.95 -1.77 42.84
C ILE A 45 -16.88 -3.04 41.98
N HIS A 46 -17.07 -4.18 42.64
CA HIS A 46 -17.24 -5.48 42.00
C HIS A 46 -18.51 -5.50 41.14
N ASN A 47 -18.36 -5.37 39.82
CA ASN A 47 -19.35 -5.88 38.89
C ASN A 47 -19.21 -7.41 38.83
N ALA A 48 -20.18 -8.15 39.39
CA ALA A 48 -20.19 -9.62 39.49
C ALA A 48 -20.10 -10.38 38.13
N ALA A 49 -20.20 -9.69 36.99
CA ALA A 49 -19.98 -10.26 35.66
C ALA A 49 -18.49 -10.42 35.27
N THR A 50 -17.58 -9.92 36.10
CA THR A 50 -16.18 -9.60 35.73
C THR A 50 -15.14 -10.47 36.45
N ASP A 51 -15.56 -11.40 37.32
CA ASP A 51 -14.67 -12.31 38.09
C ASP A 51 -14.52 -13.70 37.45
N ASN A 52 -15.09 -13.92 36.26
CA ASN A 52 -15.06 -15.23 35.62
C ASN A 52 -13.83 -15.38 34.70
N PRO A 53 -12.90 -16.35 34.90
CA PRO A 53 -11.76 -16.57 34.02
C PRO A 53 -12.16 -16.80 32.55
N SER A 54 -13.37 -17.32 32.32
CA SER A 54 -13.94 -17.44 30.97
C SER A 54 -14.13 -16.08 30.29
N SER A 55 -14.49 -15.02 31.04
CA SER A 55 -14.64 -13.66 30.49
C SER A 55 -13.29 -13.10 30.03
N ILE A 56 -12.22 -13.34 30.77
CA ILE A 56 -10.86 -12.88 30.42
C ILE A 56 -10.38 -13.56 29.14
N ALA A 57 -10.56 -14.88 29.05
CA ALA A 57 -10.22 -15.63 27.84
C ALA A 57 -11.02 -15.14 26.62
N VAL A 58 -12.32 -14.84 26.80
CA VAL A 58 -13.17 -14.27 25.74
C VAL A 58 -12.68 -12.90 25.31
N THR A 59 -12.32 -12.01 26.24
CA THR A 59 -11.76 -10.69 25.91
C THR A 59 -10.44 -10.82 25.15
N GLY A 60 -9.55 -11.74 25.54
CA GLY A 60 -8.29 -12.01 24.82
C GLY A 60 -8.50 -12.54 23.40
N ILE A 61 -9.46 -13.46 23.21
CA ILE A 61 -9.84 -13.96 21.89
C ILE A 61 -10.45 -12.84 21.04
N SER A 62 -11.35 -12.04 21.62
CA SER A 62 -12.02 -10.92 20.96
C SER A 62 -11.02 -9.85 20.54
N LEU A 63 -10.01 -9.57 21.38
CA LEU A 63 -8.92 -8.64 21.06
C LEU A 63 -8.13 -9.11 19.83
N LYS A 64 -7.75 -10.39 19.79
CA LYS A 64 -7.04 -10.96 18.64
C LYS A 64 -7.88 -10.91 17.37
N MET A 65 -9.16 -11.26 17.46
CA MET A 65 -10.08 -11.19 16.32
C MET A 65 -10.22 -9.77 15.76
N GLU A 66 -10.29 -8.76 16.62
CA GLU A 66 -10.36 -7.37 16.18
C GLU A 66 -9.06 -6.88 15.54
N PHE A 67 -7.90 -7.34 16.02
CA PHE A 67 -6.61 -7.07 15.35
C PHE A 67 -6.50 -7.73 13.97
N ASP A 68 -6.89 -9.00 13.86
CA ASP A 68 -6.86 -9.72 12.57
C ASP A 68 -7.79 -9.04 11.55
N ALA A 69 -8.97 -8.61 11.99
CA ALA A 69 -9.92 -7.92 11.14
C ALA A 69 -9.48 -6.49 10.79
N LEU A 70 -8.85 -5.75 11.71
CA LEU A 70 -8.24 -4.46 11.45
C LEU A 70 -7.14 -4.58 10.38
N TYR A 71 -6.28 -5.59 10.51
CA TYR A 71 -5.23 -5.88 9.54
C TYR A 71 -5.80 -6.20 8.14
N SER A 72 -6.92 -6.92 8.08
CA SER A 72 -7.66 -7.16 6.82
C SER A 72 -8.17 -5.85 6.20
N SER A 73 -8.84 -4.99 6.97
CA SER A 73 -9.34 -3.70 6.45
C SER A 73 -8.21 -2.80 5.93
N ILE A 74 -7.04 -2.81 6.56
CA ILE A 74 -5.85 -2.09 6.08
C ILE A 74 -5.32 -2.69 4.76
N LYS A 75 -5.28 -4.02 4.63
CA LYS A 75 -4.89 -4.69 3.38
C LYS A 75 -5.86 -4.37 2.23
N GLU A 76 -7.16 -4.34 2.52
CA GLU A 76 -8.18 -3.94 1.55
C GLU A 76 -7.99 -2.49 1.14
N LEU A 77 -7.65 -1.59 2.07
CA LEU A 77 -7.35 -0.19 1.77
C LEU A 77 -6.09 -0.06 0.90
N LEU A 78 -5.04 -0.85 1.16
CA LEU A 78 -3.85 -0.88 0.32
C LEU A 78 -4.18 -1.38 -1.09
N THR A 79 -5.02 -2.41 -1.20
CA THR A 79 -5.51 -2.94 -2.48
C THR A 79 -6.33 -1.88 -3.23
N LEU A 80 -7.16 -1.11 -2.53
CA LEU A 80 -7.90 0.01 -3.08
C LEU A 80 -6.97 1.09 -3.64
N SER A 81 -5.91 1.43 -2.88
CA SER A 81 -4.91 2.42 -3.33
C SER A 81 -4.18 1.96 -4.58
N ARG A 82 -3.90 0.64 -4.70
CA ARG A 82 -3.31 0.06 -5.91
C ARG A 82 -4.26 0.20 -7.10
N ARG A 83 -5.54 -0.15 -6.95
CA ARG A 83 -6.55 0.02 -8.00
C ARG A 83 -6.69 1.49 -8.44
N MET A 84 -6.63 2.42 -7.49
CA MET A 84 -6.68 3.85 -7.80
C MET A 84 -5.46 4.28 -8.62
N LYS A 85 -4.25 3.84 -8.25
CA LYS A 85 -3.04 4.10 -9.04
C LYS A 85 -3.10 3.45 -10.43
N GLU A 86 -3.65 2.24 -10.53
CA GLU A 86 -3.85 1.56 -11.80
C GLU A 86 -4.85 2.34 -12.69
N LEU A 87 -5.93 2.88 -12.14
CA LEU A 87 -6.84 3.78 -12.88
C LEU A 87 -6.13 5.05 -13.38
N TRP A 88 -5.21 5.61 -12.59
CA TRP A 88 -4.41 6.77 -12.99
C TRP A 88 -3.40 6.45 -14.10
N VAL A 89 -2.74 5.29 -14.04
CA VAL A 89 -1.69 4.90 -15.00
C VAL A 89 -2.28 4.31 -16.28
N PHE A 90 -3.31 3.47 -16.17
CA PHE A 90 -3.85 2.69 -17.28
C PHE A 90 -5.22 3.19 -17.77
N GLY A 91 -5.86 4.11 -17.05
CA GLY A 91 -7.25 4.48 -17.33
C GLY A 91 -8.22 3.37 -16.92
N PRO A 92 -9.46 3.34 -17.45
CA PRO A 92 -10.54 2.48 -16.96
C PRO A 92 -10.18 0.98 -17.06
N LEU A 93 -10.04 0.34 -15.88
CA LEU A 93 -9.81 -1.09 -15.71
C LEU A 93 -10.97 -1.89 -16.32
N GLY A 94 -10.74 -2.51 -17.49
CA GLY A 94 -11.73 -3.37 -18.16
C GLY A 94 -12.20 -2.89 -19.54
N GLY A 95 -11.67 -1.79 -20.08
CA GLY A 95 -11.81 -1.50 -21.51
C GLY A 95 -11.04 -2.53 -22.34
N ARG A 96 -11.58 -2.96 -23.49
CA ARG A 96 -10.93 -3.92 -24.43
C ARG A 96 -9.52 -3.50 -24.87
N GLU A 97 -9.13 -2.27 -24.59
CA GLU A 97 -7.82 -1.64 -24.85
C GLU A 97 -6.81 -1.80 -23.69
N SER A 98 -7.24 -2.27 -22.52
CA SER A 98 -6.39 -2.47 -21.33
C SER A 98 -5.48 -3.71 -21.43
N GLN A 99 -5.89 -4.72 -22.20
CA GLN A 99 -5.05 -5.89 -22.48
C GLN A 99 -3.94 -5.48 -23.49
N GLY A 100 -2.79 -5.06 -22.97
CA GLY A 100 -1.63 -4.63 -23.77
C GLY A 100 -1.16 -3.22 -23.48
N MET A 101 -1.91 -2.42 -22.70
CA MET A 101 -1.47 -1.08 -22.30
C MET A 101 -0.26 -1.13 -21.37
N GLU A 102 -0.16 -2.13 -20.49
CA GLU A 102 1.03 -2.33 -19.63
C GLU A 102 2.29 -2.62 -20.44
N GLU A 103 2.18 -3.42 -21.50
CA GLU A 103 3.28 -3.73 -22.42
C GLU A 103 3.66 -2.49 -23.22
N ARG A 104 2.68 -1.74 -23.73
CA ARG A 104 2.93 -0.46 -24.42
C ARG A 104 3.58 0.58 -23.52
N VAL A 105 3.12 0.74 -22.28
CA VAL A 105 3.73 1.67 -21.31
C VAL A 105 5.16 1.23 -21.00
N ARG A 106 5.42 -0.07 -20.87
CA ARG A 106 6.78 -0.60 -20.66
C ARG A 106 7.70 -0.30 -21.85
N ASP A 107 7.21 -0.49 -23.07
CA ASP A 107 7.95 -0.18 -24.30
C ASP A 107 8.19 1.32 -24.44
N ASP A 108 7.20 2.15 -24.15
CA ASP A 108 7.31 3.61 -24.16
C ASP A 108 8.33 4.10 -23.12
N VAL A 109 8.31 3.55 -21.90
CA VAL A 109 9.30 3.85 -20.86
C VAL A 109 10.71 3.45 -21.30
N LYS A 110 10.87 2.27 -21.91
CA LYS A 110 12.17 1.83 -22.43
C LYS A 110 12.68 2.80 -23.52
N ARG A 111 11.81 3.16 -24.47
CA ARG A 111 12.14 4.08 -25.56
C ARG A 111 12.50 5.48 -25.06
N VAL A 112 11.77 6.00 -24.06
CA VAL A 112 12.11 7.28 -23.42
C VAL A 112 13.45 7.18 -22.68
N GLY A 113 13.73 6.07 -22.02
CA GLY A 113 15.02 5.81 -21.38
C GLY A 113 16.18 5.81 -22.37
N GLU A 114 16.02 5.16 -23.53
CA GLU A 114 17.02 5.17 -24.62
C GLU A 114 17.24 6.59 -25.16
N LEU A 115 16.17 7.33 -25.45
CA LEU A 115 16.26 8.71 -25.94
C LEU A 115 16.93 9.64 -24.92
N LEU A 116 16.62 9.48 -23.63
CA LEU A 116 17.25 10.26 -22.57
C LEU A 116 18.74 9.90 -22.46
N GLY A 117 19.08 8.62 -22.53
CA GLY A 117 20.46 8.14 -22.56
C GLY A 117 21.26 8.69 -23.75
N ASP A 118 20.65 8.79 -24.93
CA ASP A 118 21.27 9.39 -26.12
C ASP A 118 21.51 10.90 -25.95
N ILE A 119 20.55 11.61 -25.35
CA ILE A 119 20.68 13.06 -25.07
C ILE A 119 21.76 13.31 -24.02
N GLU A 120 21.74 12.57 -22.91
CA GLU A 120 22.73 12.67 -21.85
C GLU A 120 24.12 12.26 -22.36
N GLY A 121 24.20 11.20 -23.15
CA GLY A 121 25.42 10.73 -23.76
C GLY A 121 26.00 11.69 -24.79
N GLY A 122 25.16 12.31 -25.62
CA GLY A 122 25.59 13.38 -26.54
C GLY A 122 26.21 14.56 -25.80
N ARG A 123 25.56 15.03 -24.72
CA ARG A 123 26.08 16.12 -23.87
C ARG A 123 27.35 15.74 -23.13
N ALA A 124 27.41 14.51 -22.60
CA ALA A 124 28.57 14.00 -21.89
C ALA A 124 29.78 13.86 -22.82
N LYS A 125 29.55 13.39 -24.05
CA LYS A 125 30.59 13.31 -25.10
C LYS A 125 31.11 14.68 -25.50
N GLU A 126 30.22 15.64 -25.78
CA GLU A 126 30.60 17.02 -26.11
C GLU A 126 31.45 17.65 -24.99
N THR A 127 31.07 17.43 -23.73
CA THR A 127 31.80 17.93 -22.57
C THR A 127 33.15 17.21 -22.39
N ALA A 128 33.20 15.90 -22.61
CA ALA A 128 34.43 15.11 -22.51
C ALA A 128 35.44 15.53 -23.59
N GLU A 129 35.00 15.66 -24.84
CA GLU A 129 35.85 16.10 -25.96
C GLU A 129 36.37 17.54 -25.73
N ALA A 130 35.54 18.43 -25.19
CA ALA A 130 35.96 19.79 -24.83
C ALA A 130 37.05 19.84 -23.74
N MET A 131 37.13 18.81 -22.89
CA MET A 131 38.16 18.68 -21.84
C MET A 131 39.27 17.68 -22.19
N GLY A 132 39.34 17.21 -23.45
CA GLY A 132 40.37 16.29 -23.93
C GLY A 132 40.21 14.83 -23.45
N GLY A 133 39.03 14.47 -22.95
CA GLY A 133 38.65 13.11 -22.55
C GLY A 133 37.79 12.40 -23.60
N SER A 134 37.56 11.09 -23.41
CA SER A 134 36.63 10.28 -24.20
C SER A 134 35.48 9.81 -23.31
N TRP A 135 34.26 9.79 -23.85
CA TRP A 135 33.07 9.28 -23.18
C TRP A 135 32.57 8.01 -23.87
N GLU A 136 32.38 6.94 -23.11
CA GLU A 136 31.81 5.68 -23.57
C GLU A 136 30.62 5.28 -22.70
N LEU A 137 29.53 4.88 -23.35
CA LEU A 137 28.30 4.42 -22.72
C LEU A 137 28.54 2.98 -22.25
N LYS A 138 28.67 2.77 -20.93
CA LYS A 138 28.79 1.42 -20.35
C LYS A 138 27.50 0.65 -20.61
N LYS A 139 27.59 -0.42 -21.40
CA LYS A 139 26.47 -1.36 -21.57
C LYS A 139 26.29 -2.14 -20.26
N ASP A 140 25.03 -2.35 -19.85
CA ASP A 140 24.61 -3.02 -18.61
C ASP A 140 25.23 -4.42 -18.34
N GLU A 141 25.89 -5.03 -19.33
CA GLU A 141 26.61 -6.30 -19.14
C GLU A 141 27.80 -6.21 -18.18
N GLU A 142 28.40 -5.03 -17.97
CA GLU A 142 29.51 -4.85 -17.03
C GLU A 142 29.08 -4.60 -15.58
N VAL A 143 27.81 -4.26 -15.31
CA VAL A 143 27.34 -3.97 -13.94
C VAL A 143 27.09 -5.25 -13.14
N LYS A 144 26.90 -6.40 -13.80
CA LYS A 144 26.80 -7.72 -13.14
C LYS A 144 28.16 -8.33 -12.75
N GLY A 145 29.28 -7.67 -13.10
CA GLY A 145 30.64 -8.16 -12.81
C GLY A 145 31.27 -7.63 -11.52
N VAL A 146 30.56 -6.83 -10.72
CA VAL A 146 31.10 -6.17 -9.50
C VAL A 146 30.46 -6.70 -8.20
N GLU A 147 29.76 -7.83 -8.26
CA GLU A 147 29.39 -8.61 -7.07
C GLU A 147 30.02 -10.01 -7.14
N ALA A 148 31.29 -10.10 -6.76
CA ALA A 148 31.96 -11.34 -6.36
C ALA A 148 32.97 -11.04 -5.26
#